data_AF-A0AAU1YKU3-F1
#
_entry.id   AF-A0AAU1YKU3-F1
#
_cell.length_a   1.000
_cell.length_b   1.000
_cell.length_c   1.000
_cell.angle_alpha   90.00
_cell.angle_beta   90.00
_cell.angle_gamma   90.00
#
_symmetry.space_group_name_H-M   'P 1'
#
loop_
_entity.id
_entity.type
_entity.pdbx_description
1 polymer ?
#
loop_
_entity_poly.entity_id
_entity_poly.type
_entity_poly.pdbx_seq_one_letter_code
_entity_poly.pdbx_strand_id
1 'polypeptide(L)'
;MKLTIGDEWTATVTGDPLSITPRFDFWDLSVSIATYANVEERERFLLDTFGSHPWLWDTPDELHFDPAGRNLVGAAFQIAVGFADAEDWARVPATPLVHPGGLRADEARDFRLEVTTELCRAPGSCSSNAWTASPRRCSTR
;
A
#
# COMPACT_ATOMS: atom_id res chain seq x y z
N MET A 1 5.33 -13.58 -11.78
CA MET A 1 6.35 -13.39 -10.71
C MET A 1 5.73 -13.85 -9.40
N LYS A 2 6.44 -14.56 -8.53
CA LYS A 2 5.94 -14.99 -7.22
C LYS A 2 6.60 -14.16 -6.12
N LEU A 3 5.81 -13.73 -5.14
CA LEU A 3 6.21 -12.92 -3.99
C LEU A 3 5.94 -13.70 -2.72
N THR A 4 6.81 -13.49 -1.73
CA THR A 4 6.58 -13.90 -0.34
C THR A 4 6.26 -12.63 0.45
N ILE A 5 5.16 -12.65 1.21
CA ILE A 5 4.72 -11.56 2.08
C ILE A 5 4.76 -12.07 3.52
N GLY A 6 5.45 -11.34 4.41
CA GLY A 6 5.82 -11.87 5.71
C GLY A 6 6.72 -13.10 5.58
N ASP A 7 6.56 -14.07 6.48
CA ASP A 7 7.49 -15.19 6.58
C ASP A 7 7.13 -16.37 5.68
N GLU A 8 5.84 -16.63 5.44
CA GLU A 8 5.40 -17.86 4.80
C GLU A 8 4.26 -17.70 3.79
N TRP A 9 3.66 -16.51 3.70
CA TRP A 9 2.53 -16.31 2.80
C TRP A 9 3.01 -15.95 1.40
N THR A 10 2.37 -16.49 0.36
CA THR A 10 2.83 -16.27 -1.01
C THR A 10 1.72 -15.87 -1.97
N ALA A 11 2.05 -14.99 -2.90
CA ALA A 11 1.18 -14.57 -3.99
C ALA A 11 1.90 -14.49 -5.33
N THR A 12 1.12 -14.65 -6.39
CA THR A 12 1.56 -14.49 -7.75
C THR A 12 1.09 -13.16 -8.31
N VAL A 13 2.02 -12.39 -8.90
CA VAL A 13 1.71 -11.17 -9.67
C VAL A 13 0.96 -11.57 -10.93
N THR A 14 -0.26 -11.05 -11.09
CA THR A 14 -1.15 -11.39 -12.22
C THR A 14 -0.95 -10.47 -13.42
N GLY A 15 -0.51 -9.23 -13.20
CA GLY A 15 -0.35 -8.22 -14.25
C GLY A 15 -1.63 -7.45 -14.56
N ASP A 16 -2.75 -7.77 -13.91
CA ASP A 16 -3.99 -7.03 -14.02
C ASP A 16 -4.04 -5.93 -12.94
N PRO A 17 -3.99 -4.64 -13.31
CA PRO A 17 -4.02 -3.55 -12.35
C PRO A 17 -5.32 -3.56 -11.52
N LEU A 18 -5.19 -3.24 -10.23
CA LEU A 18 -6.34 -2.90 -9.41
C LEU A 18 -7.05 -1.68 -10.04
N SER A 19 -8.31 -1.86 -10.44
CA SER A 19 -9.13 -0.79 -11.02
C SER A 19 -9.75 0.11 -9.94
N ILE A 20 -9.00 0.35 -8.86
CA ILE A 20 -9.41 1.11 -7.68
C ILE A 20 -8.47 2.30 -7.54
N THR A 21 -9.05 3.49 -7.37
CA THR A 21 -8.25 4.70 -7.16
C THR A 21 -7.76 4.73 -5.71
N PRO A 22 -6.44 4.87 -5.48
CA PRO A 22 -5.92 5.04 -4.12
C PRO A 22 -6.48 6.31 -3.46
N ARG A 23 -6.81 6.22 -2.17
CA ARG A 23 -7.32 7.29 -1.33
C ARG A 23 -6.42 7.46 -0.10
N PHE A 24 -6.13 8.69 0.25
CA PHE A 24 -5.46 9.01 1.51
C PHE A 24 -6.50 9.32 2.59
N ASP A 25 -6.38 8.65 3.74
CA ASP A 25 -7.14 8.95 4.95
C ASP A 25 -6.29 9.81 5.89
N PHE A 26 -6.78 11.02 6.20
CA PHE A 26 -6.09 11.97 7.05
C PHE A 26 -6.22 11.66 8.54
N TRP A 27 -7.27 10.93 8.95
CA TRP A 27 -7.54 10.63 10.36
C TRP A 27 -6.65 9.49 10.83
N ASP A 28 -6.58 8.44 10.02
CA ASP A 28 -5.79 7.25 10.31
C ASP A 28 -4.37 7.33 9.71
N LEU A 29 -4.07 8.42 8.98
CA LEU A 29 -2.80 8.64 8.28
C LEU A 29 -2.38 7.42 7.46
N SER A 30 -3.29 6.98 6.58
CA SER A 30 -3.11 5.77 5.79
C SER A 30 -3.44 5.99 4.32
N VAL A 31 -2.85 5.17 3.45
CA VAL A 31 -3.23 5.09 2.04
C VAL A 31 -4.03 3.81 1.84
N SER A 32 -5.30 3.95 1.43
CA SER A 32 -6.19 2.84 1.13
C SER A 32 -6.40 2.70 -0.39
N ILE A 33 -6.40 1.46 -0.86
CA ILE A 33 -6.79 1.06 -2.22
C ILE A 33 -7.93 0.07 -2.02
N ALA A 34 -9.13 0.58 -1.73
CA ALA A 34 -10.30 -0.26 -1.48
C ALA A 34 -11.58 0.45 -1.96
N THR A 35 -12.66 -0.32 -2.12
CA THR A 35 -13.95 0.19 -2.62
C THR A 35 -14.83 0.83 -1.54
N TYR A 36 -14.54 0.61 -0.25
CA TYR A 36 -15.34 1.13 0.85
C TYR A 36 -15.11 2.63 1.10
N ALA A 37 -16.18 3.38 1.32
CA ALA A 37 -16.13 4.80 1.61
C ALA A 37 -16.27 5.12 3.10
N ASN A 38 -16.97 4.27 3.85
CA ASN A 38 -17.33 4.47 5.26
C ASN A 38 -17.08 3.20 6.10
N VAL A 39 -17.27 3.32 7.42
CA VAL A 39 -17.02 2.23 8.38
C VAL A 39 -17.91 1.01 8.12
N GLU A 40 -19.19 1.20 7.81
CA GLU A 40 -20.12 0.09 7.56
C GLU A 40 -19.71 -0.71 6.31
N GLU A 41 -19.35 -0.01 5.24
CA GLU A 41 -18.82 -0.64 4.03
C GLU A 41 -17.48 -1.31 4.27
N ARG A 42 -16.63 -0.75 5.14
CA ARG A 42 -15.36 -1.38 5.55
C ARG A 42 -15.61 -2.67 6.31
N GLU A 43 -16.49 -2.66 7.31
CA GLU A 43 -16.82 -3.86 8.08
C GLU A 43 -17.37 -4.97 7.18
N ARG A 44 -18.29 -4.64 6.27
CA ARG A 44 -18.79 -5.60 5.27
C ARG A 44 -17.67 -6.11 4.38
N PHE A 45 -16.80 -5.22 3.89
CA PHE A 45 -15.65 -5.58 3.08
C PHE A 45 -14.71 -6.57 3.81
N LEU A 46 -14.44 -6.34 5.09
CA LEU A 46 -13.61 -7.24 5.90
C LEU A 46 -14.27 -8.61 6.11
N LEU A 47 -15.60 -8.67 6.20
CA LEU A 47 -16.34 -9.93 6.33
C LEU A 47 -16.40 -10.72 5.01
N ASP A 48 -16.39 -10.02 3.87
CA ASP A 48 -16.51 -10.62 2.54
C ASP A 48 -15.14 -11.00 1.93
N THR A 49 -14.04 -10.67 2.60
CA THR A 49 -12.68 -10.93 2.13
C THR A 49 -11.86 -11.73 3.13
N PHE A 50 -10.70 -12.22 2.71
CA PHE A 50 -9.72 -12.85 3.58
C PHE A 50 -8.36 -12.17 3.44
N GLY A 51 -7.46 -12.37 4.41
CA GLY A 51 -6.11 -11.85 4.36
C GLY A 51 -5.66 -11.29 5.71
N SER A 52 -5.04 -10.12 5.69
CA SER A 52 -4.57 -9.49 6.93
C SER A 52 -5.67 -8.72 7.62
N HIS A 53 -5.85 -8.97 8.91
CA HIS A 53 -6.89 -8.33 9.71
C HIS A 53 -6.29 -7.34 10.72
N PRO A 54 -6.97 -6.21 10.98
CA PRO A 54 -6.63 -5.36 12.12
C PRO A 54 -6.89 -6.12 13.42
N TRP A 55 -5.96 -6.03 14.38
CA TRP A 55 -6.13 -6.59 15.72
C TRP A 55 -6.44 -5.48 16.72
N LEU A 56 -7.12 -5.84 17.82
CA LEU A 56 -7.42 -4.89 18.88
C LEU A 56 -6.10 -4.28 19.40
N TRP A 57 -5.99 -2.95 19.34
CA TRP A 57 -4.79 -2.16 19.73
C TRP A 57 -3.62 -2.17 18.76
N ASP A 58 -3.80 -2.70 17.56
CA ASP A 58 -2.78 -2.70 16.51
C ASP A 58 -3.32 -2.08 15.22
N THR A 59 -2.42 -1.52 14.42
CA THR A 59 -2.71 -0.87 13.14
C THR A 59 -1.70 -1.37 12.12
N PRO A 60 -1.79 -2.65 11.70
CA PRO A 60 -0.91 -3.17 10.67
C PRO A 60 -1.28 -2.60 9.30
N ASP A 61 -0.41 -2.83 8.33
CA ASP A 61 -0.81 -2.76 6.93
C ASP A 61 -1.81 -3.87 6.61
N GLU A 62 -2.67 -3.61 5.64
CA GLU A 62 -3.74 -4.50 5.23
C GLU A 62 -3.63 -4.91 3.75
N LEU A 63 -3.86 -6.18 3.45
CA LEU A 63 -4.03 -6.80 2.14
C LEU A 63 -5.22 -7.76 2.20
N HIS A 64 -6.20 -7.54 1.33
CA HIS A 64 -7.47 -8.25 1.30
C HIS A 64 -7.75 -8.85 -0.06
N PHE A 65 -8.19 -10.11 -0.06
CA PHE A 65 -8.38 -10.93 -1.24
C PHE A 65 -9.82 -11.42 -1.34
N ASP A 66 -10.33 -11.47 -2.56
CA ASP A 66 -11.62 -12.11 -2.87
C ASP A 66 -11.52 -13.63 -2.65
N PRO A 67 -12.36 -14.26 -1.82
CA PRO A 67 -12.30 -15.69 -1.53
C PRO A 67 -12.42 -16.59 -2.77
N ALA A 68 -13.18 -16.17 -3.79
CA ALA A 68 -13.45 -16.99 -4.96
C ALA A 68 -12.26 -17.03 -5.94
N GLY A 69 -11.78 -15.86 -6.35
CA GLY A 69 -10.68 -15.70 -7.31
C GLY A 69 -9.29 -15.68 -6.66
N ARG A 70 -9.23 -15.41 -5.34
CA ARG A 70 -8.02 -15.11 -4.56
C ARG A 70 -7.26 -13.89 -5.07
N ASN A 71 -7.94 -13.01 -5.81
CA ASN A 71 -7.33 -11.80 -6.33
C ASN A 71 -7.35 -10.72 -5.26
N LEU A 72 -6.30 -9.91 -5.22
CA LEU A 72 -6.25 -8.73 -4.37
C LEU A 72 -7.40 -7.81 -4.78
N VAL A 73 -8.20 -7.41 -3.80
CA VAL A 73 -9.35 -6.51 -3.98
C VAL A 73 -9.27 -5.29 -3.07
N GLY A 74 -8.39 -5.32 -2.06
CA GLY A 74 -8.10 -4.15 -1.25
C GLY A 74 -6.73 -4.18 -0.60
N ALA A 75 -6.20 -2.99 -0.33
CA ALA A 75 -5.00 -2.80 0.48
C ALA A 75 -5.11 -1.51 1.31
N ALA A 76 -4.46 -1.47 2.47
CA ALA A 76 -4.25 -0.24 3.23
C ALA A 76 -2.84 -0.22 3.80
N PHE A 77 -2.16 0.92 3.73
CA PHE A 77 -0.80 1.08 4.25
C PHE A 77 -0.77 2.24 5.24
N GLN A 78 -0.23 2.00 6.43
CA GLN A 78 -0.03 3.04 7.44
C GLN A 78 1.13 3.94 7.03
N ILE A 79 1.00 5.22 7.34
CA ILE A 79 2.09 6.18 7.23
C ILE A 79 2.57 6.52 8.64
N ALA A 80 3.80 6.10 8.93
CA ALA A 80 4.51 6.36 10.16
C ALA A 80 4.60 7.87 10.41
N VAL A 81 3.98 8.28 11.51
CA VAL A 81 4.02 9.65 12.03
C VAL A 81 5.32 9.88 12.79
N GLY A 82 6.44 9.54 12.17
CA GLY A 82 7.77 9.86 12.63
C GLY A 82 8.38 10.78 11.61
N PHE A 83 8.35 12.10 11.84
CA PHE A 83 9.16 13.04 11.08
C PHE A 83 10.64 12.80 11.44
N ALA A 84 11.23 11.74 10.91
CA ALA A 84 12.67 11.63 10.86
C ALA A 84 13.18 12.84 10.06
N ASP A 85 14.34 13.39 10.44
CA ASP A 85 14.93 14.45 9.63
C ASP A 85 15.11 13.95 8.20
N ALA A 86 15.03 14.84 7.21
CA ALA A 86 15.09 14.45 5.79
C ALA A 86 16.32 13.57 5.46
N GLU A 87 17.39 13.70 6.25
CA GLU A 87 18.65 12.96 6.16
C GLU A 87 18.52 11.49 6.62
N ASP A 88 17.58 11.18 7.52
CA ASP A 88 17.39 9.86 8.13
C ASP A 88 16.38 8.97 7.38
N TRP A 89 15.67 9.51 6.38
CA TRP A 89 14.73 8.71 5.58
C TRP A 89 15.46 7.74 4.66
N ALA A 90 15.12 6.45 4.77
CA ALA A 90 15.53 5.44 3.81
C ALA A 90 15.07 5.84 2.40
N ARG A 91 16.04 5.93 1.48
CA ARG A 91 15.80 6.36 0.10
C ARG A 91 15.76 5.17 -0.83
N VAL A 92 14.83 5.19 -1.77
CA VAL A 92 14.90 4.26 -2.90
C VAL A 92 16.12 4.66 -3.75
N PRO A 93 17.11 3.77 -3.99
CA PRO A 93 18.33 4.11 -4.73
C PRO A 93 18.07 4.54 -6.18
N ALA A 94 16.98 4.06 -6.78
CA ALA A 94 16.49 4.40 -8.11
C ALA A 94 14.97 4.21 -8.16
N THR A 95 14.25 4.80 -9.13
CA THR A 95 12.81 4.55 -9.29
C THR A 95 12.57 3.03 -9.42
N PRO A 96 11.73 2.41 -8.56
CA PRO A 96 11.44 0.99 -8.67
C PRO A 96 10.85 0.68 -10.04
N LEU A 97 11.21 -0.49 -10.59
CA LEU A 97 10.57 -0.95 -11.81
C LEU A 97 9.07 -1.14 -11.50
N VAL A 98 8.22 -0.41 -12.22
CA VAL A 98 6.78 -0.56 -12.10
C VAL A 98 6.39 -1.82 -12.84
N HIS A 99 5.99 -2.85 -12.10
CA HIS A 99 5.39 -4.04 -12.68
C HIS A 99 3.87 -3.83 -12.81
N PRO A 100 3.25 -4.35 -13.88
CA PRO A 100 1.80 -4.34 -14.00
C PRO A 100 1.18 -5.03 -12.77
N GLY A 101 0.15 -4.37 -12.21
CA GLY A 101 -0.34 -4.58 -10.84
C GLY A 101 -1.13 -5.86 -10.65
N GLY A 102 -1.65 -6.04 -9.44
CA GLY A 102 -2.47 -7.19 -9.06
C GLY A 102 -1.66 -8.29 -8.39
N LEU A 103 -2.27 -8.92 -7.39
CA LEU A 103 -1.75 -10.11 -6.72
C LEU A 103 -2.85 -11.15 -6.68
N ARG A 104 -2.46 -12.41 -6.78
CA ARG A 104 -3.34 -13.55 -6.53
C ARG A 104 -2.71 -14.42 -5.44
N ALA A 105 -3.44 -14.60 -4.35
CA ALA A 105 -3.01 -15.47 -3.27
C ALA A 105 -2.96 -16.93 -3.75
N ASP A 106 -1.90 -17.63 -3.36
CA ASP A 106 -1.76 -19.04 -3.68
C ASP A 106 -2.79 -19.89 -2.90
N GLU A 107 -3.13 -19.46 -1.68
CA GLU A 107 -4.11 -20.11 -0.80
C GLU A 107 -5.02 -19.09 -0.10
N ALA A 108 -6.23 -19.51 0.26
CA ALA A 108 -7.18 -18.70 1.02
C ALA A 108 -6.95 -18.94 2.51
N ARG A 109 -6.13 -18.08 3.13
CA ARG A 109 -5.88 -18.08 4.57
C ARG A 109 -5.60 -16.67 5.06
N ASP A 110 -5.99 -16.39 6.29
CA ASP A 110 -5.63 -15.16 6.96
C ASP A 110 -4.16 -15.20 7.41
N PHE A 111 -3.55 -14.03 7.47
CA PHE A 111 -2.16 -13.87 7.88
C PHE A 111 -1.98 -12.57 8.64
N ARG A 112 -0.85 -12.44 9.35
CA ARG A 112 -0.46 -11.17 9.98
C ARG A 112 0.51 -10.45 9.06
N LEU A 113 0.30 -9.16 8.88
CA LEU A 113 1.22 -8.27 8.19
C LEU A 113 1.75 -7.27 9.22
N GLU A 114 3.06 -7.04 9.22
CA GLU A 114 3.66 -5.93 9.98
C GLU A 114 3.66 -4.68 9.11
N VAL A 115 3.75 -3.50 9.74
CA VAL A 115 3.85 -2.23 9.01
C VAL A 115 5.08 -2.24 8.10
N THR A 116 4.88 -1.95 6.82
CA THR A 116 5.93 -1.94 5.82
C THR A 116 6.85 -0.73 5.99
N THR A 117 8.06 -0.83 5.45
CA THR A 117 9.01 0.28 5.47
C THR A 117 8.65 1.31 4.40
N GLU A 118 8.47 2.56 4.81
CA GLU A 118 8.34 3.68 3.91
C GLU A 118 9.68 4.07 3.29
N LEU A 119 9.69 4.21 1.97
CA LEU A 119 10.87 4.66 1.24
C LEU A 119 10.57 5.96 0.51
N CYS A 120 11.36 6.98 0.82
CA CYS A 120 11.27 8.24 0.11
C CYS A 120 11.99 8.16 -1.22
N ARG A 121 11.47 8.87 -2.22
CA ARG A 121 12.22 9.09 -3.47
C ARG A 121 13.45 9.96 -3.23
N ALA A 122 14.49 9.72 -4.02
CA ALA A 122 15.66 10.59 -4.03
C ALA A 122 15.26 12.00 -4.55
N PRO A 123 15.76 13.09 -3.92
CA PRO A 123 15.54 14.43 -4.41
C PRO A 123 16.07 14.58 -5.85
N GLY A 124 15.23 15.10 -6.76
CA GLY A 124 15.55 15.25 -8.18
C GLY A 124 15.04 14.14 -9.11
N SER A 125 14.45 13.05 -8.59
CA SER A 125 13.87 11.96 -9.38
C SER A 125 12.49 12.26 -10.01
N CYS A 126 12.14 13.53 -10.22
CA CYS A 126 10.94 13.91 -10.97
C CYS A 126 11.13 13.54 -12.45
N SER A 127 10.83 12.30 -12.83
CA SER A 127 10.50 11.99 -14.20
C SER A 127 9.13 12.59 -14.51
N SER A 128 9.11 13.41 -15.56
CA SER A 128 7.99 14.22 -16.00
C SER A 128 6.83 13.35 -16.49
N ASN A 129 5.91 12.97 -15.61
CA ASN A 129 4.54 12.65 -16.00
C ASN A 129 3.63 13.72 -15.43
N ALA A 130 3.36 14.70 -16.29
CA ALA A 130 2.43 15.82 -16.18
C ALA A 130 1.50 15.85 -14.94
N TRP A 131 1.98 16.47 -13.87
CA TRP A 131 1.15 17.31 -13.00
C TRP A 131 1.88 18.65 -12.90
N THR A 132 1.47 19.61 -13.72
CA THR A 132 1.97 20.98 -13.66
C THR A 132 1.45 21.66 -12.40
N ALA A 133 2.24 21.61 -11.34
CA ALA A 133 2.23 22.63 -10.30
C ALA A 133 3.57 23.38 -10.36
N SER A 134 3.49 24.62 -10.83
CA SER A 134 4.63 25.50 -11.07
C SER A 134 5.43 25.78 -9.78
N PRO A 135 6.76 25.89 -9.85
CA PRO A 135 7.65 25.90 -8.69
C PRO A 135 7.82 27.32 -8.13
N ARG A 136 7.84 27.46 -6.80
CA ARG A 136 8.54 28.59 -6.18
C ARG A 136 9.44 28.14 -5.03
N ARG A 137 10.73 28.13 -5.41
CA ARG A 137 11.93 28.47 -4.63
C ARG A 137 12.50 27.41 -3.70
N CYS A 138 13.49 26.72 -4.25
CA CYS A 138 14.77 26.49 -3.56
C CYS A 138 15.28 27.81 -2.96
N SER A 139 15.69 27.77 -1.70
CA SER A 139 16.61 28.74 -1.11
C SER A 139 17.45 27.98 -0.10
N THR A 140 18.64 27.57 -0.56
CA THR A 140 19.77 27.21 0.29
C THR A 140 20.17 28.41 1.14
N ARG A 141 20.28 28.21 2.45
CA ARG A 141 21.32 28.84 3.25
C ARG A 141 21.62 27.99 4.47
#